data_AF-A0A8I0ZVM5-F1
#
_entry.id   AF-A0A8I0ZVM5-F1
#
_cell.length_a   1.000
_cell.length_b   1.000
_cell.length_c   1.000
_cell.angle_alpha   90.00
_cell.angle_beta   90.00
_cell.angle_gamma   90.00
#
_symmetry.space_group_name_H-M   'P 1'
#
loop_
_entity.id
_entity.type
_entity.pdbx_description
1 polymer ?
#
loop_
_entity_poly.entity_id
_entity_poly.type
_entity_poly.pdbx_seq_one_letter_code
_entity_poly.pdbx_strand_id
1 'polypeptide(L)'
;MTDSNAVSIEDVCTAAHRAVDPPPVEGRRCGGPCARCGRESPGNISVRSVVSRTFTAFDGWSSPAAQGMCQVCAWVYRTPALRLNIQLVGACPPTLKTLTSRQLGARLQKPLTSAHALVVPVGMRRKHLLPHARWGEISVDDISLSWTKHDVHTLAAMRRLRADGFGERMLAASAPQFAMMRRLPAARWTGLLEDWAELDRWRAAPPWWELGLRASSSNRKEP
;
A
#
# COMPACT_ATOMS: atom_id res chain seq x y z
N MET A 1 10.23 -31.37 -23.13
CA MET A 1 11.04 -30.22 -22.68
C MET A 1 10.34 -28.96 -23.15
N THR A 2 9.50 -28.39 -22.29
CA THR A 2 8.87 -27.09 -22.53
C THR A 2 9.66 -26.07 -21.73
N ASP A 3 10.44 -25.24 -22.43
CA ASP A 3 11.07 -24.04 -21.90
C ASP A 3 9.99 -23.07 -21.43
N SER A 4 9.57 -23.21 -20.18
CA SER A 4 8.91 -22.15 -19.44
C SER A 4 9.97 -21.08 -19.12
N ASN A 5 10.31 -20.26 -20.10
CA ASN A 5 10.92 -18.94 -19.85
C ASN A 5 9.84 -18.04 -19.21
N ALA A 6 9.42 -18.41 -18.00
CA ALA A 6 8.75 -17.49 -17.11
C ALA A 6 9.80 -16.44 -16.78
N VAL A 7 9.72 -15.29 -17.46
CA VAL A 7 10.44 -14.09 -17.04
C VAL A 7 10.03 -13.87 -15.59
N SER A 8 10.92 -14.23 -14.66
CA SER A 8 10.68 -14.07 -13.24
C SER A 8 10.55 -12.58 -13.01
N ILE A 9 9.32 -12.11 -12.82
CA ILE A 9 9.08 -10.70 -12.54
C ILE A 9 9.91 -10.37 -11.30
N GLU A 10 10.82 -9.42 -11.47
CA GLU A 10 11.67 -8.91 -10.40
C GLU A 10 10.83 -8.50 -9.19
N ASP A 11 11.29 -8.76 -7.96
CA ASP A 11 10.52 -8.42 -6.77
C ASP A 11 10.28 -6.90 -6.67
N VAL A 12 9.18 -6.51 -6.01
CA VAL A 12 8.73 -5.12 -5.89
C VAL A 12 9.81 -4.19 -5.34
N CYS A 13 10.63 -4.66 -4.39
CA CYS A 13 11.68 -3.84 -3.79
C CYS A 13 12.82 -3.57 -4.78
N THR A 14 13.21 -4.57 -5.56
CA THR A 14 14.28 -4.40 -6.54
C THR A 14 13.82 -3.55 -7.72
N ALA A 15 12.57 -3.71 -8.19
CA ALA A 15 11.98 -2.83 -9.19
C ALA A 15 11.91 -1.37 -8.69
N ALA A 16 11.45 -1.15 -7.46
CA ALA A 16 11.41 0.19 -6.86
C ALA A 16 12.80 0.82 -6.71
N HIS A 17 13.80 0.02 -6.31
CA HIS A 17 15.19 0.49 -6.19
C HIS A 17 15.78 0.84 -7.55
N ARG A 18 15.60 0.02 -8.58
CA ARG A 18 16.08 0.31 -9.94
C ARG A 18 15.40 1.53 -10.55
N ALA A 19 14.12 1.74 -10.25
CA ALA A 19 13.37 2.88 -10.77
C ALA A 19 13.93 4.24 -10.32
N VAL A 20 14.60 4.30 -9.16
CA VAL A 20 15.13 5.54 -8.59
C VAL A 20 16.65 5.59 -8.53
N ASP A 21 17.33 4.46 -8.74
CA ASP A 21 18.78 4.30 -8.67
C ASP A 21 19.43 5.10 -7.52
N PRO A 22 19.04 4.80 -6.27
CA PRO A 22 19.45 5.60 -5.13
C PRO A 22 20.96 5.43 -4.88
N PRO A 23 21.62 6.42 -4.24
CA PRO A 23 23.00 6.27 -3.84
C PRO A 23 23.17 5.06 -2.90
N PRO A 24 24.33 4.38 -2.95
CA PRO A 24 24.59 3.24 -2.08
C PRO A 24 24.38 3.59 -0.61
N VAL A 25 23.75 2.67 0.11
CA VAL A 25 23.55 2.80 1.54
C VAL A 25 24.88 2.59 2.26
N GLU A 26 25.27 3.58 3.05
CA GLU A 26 26.45 3.51 3.90
C GLU A 26 26.23 2.60 5.12
N GLY A 27 27.31 1.98 5.60
CA GLY A 27 27.30 1.18 6.81
C GLY A 27 28.49 0.23 6.89
N ARG A 28 28.66 -0.42 8.05
CA ARG A 28 29.70 -1.43 8.25
C ARG A 28 29.45 -2.59 7.30
N ARG A 29 30.46 -2.99 6.52
CA ARG A 29 30.37 -4.16 5.62
C ARG A 29 30.39 -5.47 6.42
N CYS A 30 29.69 -6.46 5.91
CA CYS A 30 29.57 -7.80 6.48
C CYS A 30 29.44 -8.83 5.34
N GLY A 31 29.91 -10.05 5.56
CA GLY A 31 29.75 -11.16 4.62
C GLY A 31 28.43 -11.90 4.80
N GLY A 32 28.24 -12.96 4.01
CA GLY A 32 27.07 -13.84 4.07
C GLY A 32 25.84 -13.30 3.31
N PRO A 33 24.74 -14.06 3.30
CA PRO A 33 23.53 -13.70 2.55
C PRO A 33 22.78 -12.52 3.20
N CYS A 34 21.91 -11.88 2.41
CA CYS A 34 21.01 -10.87 2.95
C CYS A 34 19.97 -11.52 3.88
N ALA A 35 19.91 -11.05 5.12
CA ALA A 35 18.99 -11.54 6.13
C ALA A 35 17.51 -11.46 5.71
N ARG A 36 17.13 -10.40 4.98
CA ARG A 36 15.73 -10.18 4.59
C ARG A 36 15.32 -10.95 3.33
N CYS A 37 16.10 -10.91 2.24
CA CYS A 37 15.73 -11.51 0.95
C CYS A 37 16.49 -12.80 0.60
N GLY A 38 17.43 -13.23 1.43
CA GLY A 38 18.25 -14.44 1.21
C GLY A 38 19.32 -14.29 0.14
N ARG A 39 19.26 -13.27 -0.74
CA ARG A 39 20.22 -13.11 -1.84
C ARG A 39 21.64 -12.89 -1.33
N GLU A 40 22.57 -13.59 -1.95
CA GLU A 40 24.00 -13.29 -1.84
C GLU A 40 24.31 -12.02 -2.63
N SER A 41 25.12 -11.15 -2.04
CA SER A 41 25.57 -9.92 -2.69
C SER A 41 26.92 -9.54 -2.11
N PRO A 42 27.89 -9.15 -2.95
CA PRO A 42 29.15 -8.59 -2.45
C PRO A 42 28.86 -7.32 -1.65
N GLY A 43 29.60 -7.11 -0.56
CA GLY A 43 29.54 -5.86 0.21
C GLY A 43 28.23 -5.64 0.96
N ASN A 44 27.56 -6.70 1.42
CA ASN A 44 26.41 -6.61 2.32
C ASN A 44 26.72 -5.69 3.51
N ILE A 45 25.72 -4.96 3.96
CA ILE A 45 25.80 -4.04 5.11
C ILE A 45 25.37 -4.80 6.36
N SER A 46 26.00 -4.55 7.49
CA SER A 46 25.57 -5.12 8.76
C SER A 46 24.12 -4.72 9.05
N VAL A 47 23.28 -5.69 9.40
CA VAL A 47 21.88 -5.47 9.81
C VAL A 47 21.78 -4.39 10.90
N ARG A 48 22.73 -4.37 11.84
CA ARG A 48 22.81 -3.38 12.93
C ARG A 48 23.08 -1.94 12.46
N SER A 49 23.56 -1.74 11.23
CA SER A 49 23.70 -0.42 10.60
C SER A 49 22.45 0.01 9.82
N VAL A 50 21.48 -0.89 9.62
CA VAL A 50 20.26 -0.63 8.85
C VAL A 50 19.05 -0.45 9.75
N VAL A 51 18.83 -1.38 10.68
CA VAL A 51 17.69 -1.37 11.60
C VAL A 51 18.16 -1.19 13.05
N SER A 52 17.30 -0.60 13.88
CA SER A 52 17.61 -0.36 15.30
C SER A 52 17.68 -1.66 16.09
N ARG A 53 18.30 -1.61 17.28
CA ARG A 53 18.30 -2.73 18.24
C ARG A 53 16.90 -3.11 18.74
N THR A 54 15.96 -2.19 18.66
CA THR A 54 14.56 -2.36 19.08
C THR A 54 13.64 -2.73 17.92
N PHE A 55 14.19 -2.98 16.73
CA PHE A 55 13.42 -3.47 15.60
C PHE A 55 12.91 -4.88 15.91
N THR A 56 11.61 -5.11 15.70
CA THR A 56 10.96 -6.40 15.99
C THR A 56 10.30 -7.02 14.77
N ALA A 57 10.16 -6.29 13.67
CA ALA A 57 9.47 -6.75 12.45
C ALA A 57 10.38 -7.61 11.55
N PHE A 58 10.94 -8.67 12.14
CA PHE A 58 11.75 -9.66 11.42
C PHE A 58 10.88 -10.71 10.72
N ASP A 59 9.57 -10.72 10.98
CA ASP A 59 8.63 -11.62 10.32
C ASP A 59 8.70 -11.43 8.80
N GLY A 60 8.84 -12.53 8.07
CA GLY A 60 9.02 -12.52 6.62
C GLY A 60 10.44 -12.28 6.11
N TRP A 61 11.44 -12.14 7.00
CA TRP A 61 12.84 -12.20 6.59
C TRP A 61 13.24 -13.66 6.29
N SER A 62 13.98 -13.87 5.20
CA SER A 62 14.44 -15.21 4.80
C SER A 62 15.39 -15.86 5.80
N SER A 63 16.26 -15.08 6.44
CA SER A 63 17.22 -15.55 7.45
C SER A 63 17.47 -14.47 8.51
N PRO A 64 16.58 -14.36 9.52
CA PRO A 64 16.71 -13.35 10.58
C PRO A 64 18.04 -13.38 11.35
N ALA A 65 18.68 -14.55 11.41
CA ALA A 65 19.97 -14.75 12.08
C ALA A 65 21.18 -14.26 11.26
N ALA A 66 21.02 -14.04 9.95
CA ALA A 66 22.11 -13.55 9.12
C ALA A 66 22.48 -12.11 9.50
N GLN A 67 23.77 -11.78 9.37
CA GLN A 67 24.31 -10.50 9.81
C GLN A 67 24.32 -9.43 8.71
N GLY A 68 24.15 -9.84 7.45
CA GLY A 68 24.25 -8.98 6.27
C GLY A 68 22.89 -8.55 5.73
N MET A 69 22.84 -7.39 5.07
CA MET A 69 21.70 -6.90 4.32
C MET A 69 22.18 -6.29 3.00
N CYS A 70 21.58 -6.69 1.88
CA CYS A 70 21.94 -6.16 0.56
C CYS A 70 21.53 -4.69 0.41
N GLN A 71 22.12 -3.99 -0.56
CA GLN A 71 21.85 -2.57 -0.84
C GLN A 71 20.36 -2.27 -1.01
N VAL A 72 19.64 -3.10 -1.77
CA VAL A 72 18.21 -2.94 -2.00
C VAL A 72 17.43 -3.01 -0.69
N CYS A 73 17.64 -4.06 0.11
CA CYS A 73 16.92 -4.21 1.37
C CYS A 73 17.30 -3.11 2.37
N ALA A 74 18.57 -2.74 2.43
CA ALA A 74 19.05 -1.68 3.30
C ALA A 74 18.42 -0.32 2.94
N TRP A 75 18.30 -0.01 1.65
CA TRP A 75 17.64 1.19 1.15
C TRP A 75 16.16 1.21 1.53
N VAL A 76 15.45 0.09 1.36
CA VAL A 76 14.02 0.02 1.72
C VAL A 76 13.78 0.29 3.20
N TYR A 77 14.63 -0.26 4.08
CA TYR A 77 14.50 -0.03 5.53
C TYR A 77 14.97 1.37 5.97
N ARG A 78 15.94 1.97 5.28
CA ARG A 78 16.47 3.28 5.67
C ARG A 78 15.75 4.47 5.07
N THR A 79 14.95 4.30 4.02
CA THR A 79 14.32 5.43 3.30
C THR A 79 12.98 5.81 3.93
N PRO A 80 12.87 6.94 4.65
CA PRO A 80 11.64 7.27 5.38
C PRO A 80 10.44 7.53 4.46
N ALA A 81 10.67 8.08 3.26
CA ALA A 81 9.59 8.37 2.31
C ALA A 81 8.80 7.13 1.89
N LEU A 82 9.41 5.93 1.91
CA LEU A 82 8.76 4.66 1.54
C LEU A 82 7.77 4.15 2.60
N ARG A 83 7.88 4.61 3.85
CA ARG A 83 6.94 4.28 4.94
C ARG A 83 5.94 5.39 5.23
N LEU A 84 6.18 6.61 4.74
CA LEU A 84 5.36 7.78 5.02
C LEU A 84 4.38 8.10 3.89
N ASN A 85 4.78 7.83 2.65
CA ASN A 85 4.02 8.25 1.48
C ASN A 85 3.33 7.08 0.80
N ILE A 86 2.27 7.38 0.06
CA ILE A 86 1.62 6.40 -0.82
C ILE A 86 2.54 6.17 -2.02
N GLN A 87 2.93 4.92 -2.28
CA GLN A 87 3.84 4.57 -3.36
C GLN A 87 3.19 3.62 -4.35
N LEU A 88 3.28 3.92 -5.64
CA LEU A 88 2.93 3.02 -6.74
C LEU A 88 4.22 2.54 -7.41
N VAL A 89 4.43 1.23 -7.40
CA VAL A 89 5.54 0.58 -8.07
C VAL A 89 5.03 -0.07 -9.35
N GLY A 90 5.74 0.10 -10.47
CA GLY A 90 5.47 -0.57 -11.74
C GLY A 90 6.59 -1.54 -12.10
N ALA A 91 6.26 -2.67 -12.74
CA ALA A 91 7.22 -3.74 -13.04
C ALA A 91 8.04 -3.52 -14.32
N CYS A 92 7.39 -3.11 -15.43
CA CYS A 92 8.03 -3.06 -16.77
C CYS A 92 7.54 -1.83 -17.59
N PRO A 93 8.37 -0.78 -17.75
CA PRO A 93 9.66 -0.57 -17.09
C PRO A 93 9.48 -0.33 -15.57
N PRO A 94 10.53 -0.58 -14.76
CA PRO A 94 10.49 -0.28 -13.34
C PRO A 94 10.18 1.20 -13.09
N THR A 95 9.16 1.48 -12.29
CA THR A 95 8.82 2.85 -11.86
C THR A 95 8.49 2.89 -10.38
N LEU A 96 8.76 4.02 -9.73
CA LEU A 96 8.33 4.32 -8.37
C LEU A 96 7.74 5.72 -8.35
N LYS A 97 6.45 5.83 -8.03
CA LYS A 97 5.72 7.10 -7.99
C LYS A 97 5.09 7.31 -6.62
N THR A 98 5.37 8.47 -6.02
CA THR A 98 4.62 8.93 -4.86
C THR A 98 3.26 9.49 -5.30
N LEU A 99 2.19 9.04 -4.67
CA LEU A 99 0.82 9.48 -4.97
C LEU A 99 0.27 10.35 -3.84
N THR A 100 -0.55 11.33 -4.22
CA THR A 100 -1.50 11.99 -3.32
C THR A 100 -2.74 11.12 -3.08
N SER A 101 -3.52 11.39 -2.04
CA SER A 101 -4.85 10.77 -1.83
C SER A 101 -5.76 10.88 -3.06
N ARG A 102 -5.72 12.01 -3.78
CA ARG A 102 -6.50 12.20 -5.02
C ARG A 102 -6.04 11.27 -6.13
N GLN A 103 -4.73 11.13 -6.34
CA GLN A 103 -4.18 10.22 -7.35
C GLN A 103 -4.41 8.76 -6.98
N LEU A 104 -4.33 8.40 -5.69
CA LEU A 104 -4.74 7.11 -5.17
C LEU A 104 -6.20 6.81 -5.55
N GLY A 105 -7.11 7.73 -5.25
CA GLY A 105 -8.52 7.61 -5.59
C GLY A 105 -8.78 7.45 -7.09
N ALA A 106 -8.00 8.10 -7.95
CA ALA A 106 -8.08 7.91 -9.40
C ALA A 106 -7.53 6.54 -9.83
N ARG A 107 -6.42 6.07 -9.25
CA ARG A 107 -5.80 4.78 -9.58
C ARG A 107 -6.71 3.60 -9.25
N LEU A 108 -7.47 3.71 -8.15
CA LEU A 108 -8.34 2.66 -7.64
C LEU A 108 -9.74 2.62 -8.28
N GLN A 109 -9.98 3.42 -9.33
CA GLN A 109 -11.20 3.31 -10.16
C GLN A 109 -11.21 2.07 -11.06
N LYS A 110 -10.12 1.30 -11.08
CA LYS A 110 -9.98 0.05 -11.83
C LYS A 110 -9.26 -0.97 -10.95
N PRO A 111 -9.46 -2.28 -11.18
CA PRO A 111 -8.69 -3.32 -10.51
C PRO A 111 -7.19 -3.09 -10.61
N LEU A 112 -6.45 -3.53 -9.60
CA LEU A 112 -5.00 -3.52 -9.64
C LEU A 112 -4.52 -4.70 -10.50
N THR A 113 -3.55 -4.44 -11.36
CA THR A 113 -2.99 -5.43 -12.30
C THR A 113 -1.70 -6.00 -11.72
N SER A 114 -1.31 -7.21 -12.10
CA SER A 114 0.00 -7.80 -11.75
C SER A 114 1.22 -6.95 -12.14
N ALA A 115 1.07 -6.00 -13.08
CA ALA A 115 2.13 -5.06 -13.43
C ALA A 115 2.42 -3.97 -12.37
N HIS A 116 1.60 -3.86 -11.32
CA HIS A 116 1.67 -2.79 -10.33
C HIS A 116 1.58 -3.33 -8.90
N ALA A 117 2.33 -2.75 -7.98
CA ALA A 117 2.16 -2.93 -6.55
C ALA A 117 1.89 -1.56 -5.92
N LEU A 118 0.94 -1.49 -5.00
CA LEU A 118 0.55 -0.23 -4.36
C LEU A 118 0.79 -0.33 -2.86
N VAL A 119 1.49 0.65 -2.29
CA VAL A 119 1.76 0.73 -0.86
C VAL A 119 1.03 1.93 -0.30
N VAL A 120 0.14 1.70 0.66
CA VAL A 120 -0.71 2.75 1.25
C VAL A 120 -0.57 2.71 2.78
N PRO A 121 0.25 3.59 3.37
CA PRO A 121 0.27 3.77 4.82
C PRO A 121 -1.05 4.40 5.29
N VAL A 122 -1.81 3.69 6.12
CA VAL A 122 -3.07 4.17 6.71
C VAL A 122 -3.02 4.27 8.24
N GLY A 123 -2.22 3.42 8.90
CA GLY A 123 -2.05 3.41 10.35
C GLY A 123 -0.86 4.22 10.89
N MET A 124 -0.31 3.78 12.02
CA MET A 124 0.85 4.42 12.65
C MET A 124 2.05 4.43 11.69
N ARG A 125 2.59 5.65 11.45
CA ARG A 125 3.66 6.01 10.47
C ARG A 125 5.05 5.37 10.72
N ARG A 126 5.11 4.13 11.18
CA ARG A 126 6.34 3.44 11.61
C ARG A 126 6.56 2.08 10.92
N LYS A 127 5.54 1.48 10.32
CA LYS A 127 5.66 0.17 9.67
C LYS A 127 6.40 0.29 8.33
N HIS A 128 7.27 -0.68 8.03
CA HIS A 128 7.93 -0.78 6.73
C HIS A 128 7.06 -1.64 5.81
N LEU A 129 6.32 -1.03 4.89
CA LEU A 129 5.33 -1.73 4.07
C LEU A 129 5.92 -2.29 2.78
N LEU A 130 6.76 -1.51 2.10
CA LEU A 130 7.38 -1.90 0.83
C LEU A 130 8.11 -3.26 0.90
N PRO A 131 8.78 -3.65 2.02
CA PRO A 131 9.35 -4.98 2.14
C PRO A 131 8.39 -6.16 1.94
N HIS A 132 7.11 -5.95 2.17
CA HIS A 132 6.09 -7.00 2.08
C HIS A 132 5.20 -6.82 0.85
N ALA A 133 5.46 -5.81 0.03
CA ALA A 133 4.66 -5.51 -1.15
C ALA A 133 4.78 -6.60 -2.22
N ARG A 134 3.64 -6.91 -2.83
CA ARG A 134 3.49 -7.92 -3.87
C ARG A 134 2.84 -7.33 -5.12
N TRP A 135 3.24 -7.85 -6.26
CA TRP A 135 2.65 -7.50 -7.55
C TRP A 135 1.17 -7.87 -7.60
N GLY A 136 0.34 -6.95 -8.10
CA GLY A 136 -1.11 -7.13 -8.18
C GLY A 136 -1.86 -6.82 -6.88
N GLU A 137 -1.16 -6.48 -5.79
CA GLU A 137 -1.75 -6.27 -4.47
C GLU A 137 -1.53 -4.84 -3.95
N ILE A 138 -2.41 -4.43 -3.03
CA ILE A 138 -2.29 -3.20 -2.25
C ILE A 138 -1.83 -3.56 -0.84
N SER A 139 -0.64 -3.15 -0.45
CA SER A 139 -0.15 -3.31 0.92
C SER A 139 -0.64 -2.15 1.79
N VAL A 140 -1.42 -2.50 2.79
CA VAL A 140 -2.01 -1.61 3.79
C VAL A 140 -1.63 -2.15 5.16
N ASP A 141 -0.72 -1.45 5.84
CA ASP A 141 -0.12 -1.90 7.09
C ASP A 141 0.43 -3.35 6.99
N ASP A 142 -0.04 -4.30 7.79
CA ASP A 142 0.41 -5.70 7.80
C ASP A 142 -0.36 -6.61 6.84
N ILE A 143 -1.26 -6.06 6.03
CA ILE A 143 -2.16 -6.82 5.18
C ILE A 143 -1.93 -6.44 3.70
N SER A 144 -2.01 -7.44 2.82
CA SER A 144 -2.03 -7.22 1.38
C SER A 144 -3.41 -7.54 0.82
N LEU A 145 -3.96 -6.61 0.05
CA LEU A 145 -5.32 -6.62 -0.45
C LEU A 145 -5.33 -6.85 -1.96
N SER A 146 -6.13 -7.80 -2.42
CA SER A 146 -6.48 -7.94 -3.83
C SER A 146 -7.56 -6.91 -4.19
N TRP A 147 -7.26 -5.97 -5.09
CA TRP A 147 -8.21 -4.93 -5.48
C TRP A 147 -9.06 -5.34 -6.67
N THR A 148 -10.29 -5.76 -6.40
CA THR A 148 -11.21 -6.37 -7.36
C THR A 148 -12.21 -5.38 -7.96
N LYS A 149 -13.02 -5.85 -8.91
CA LYS A 149 -14.14 -5.05 -9.46
C LYS A 149 -15.16 -4.65 -8.38
N HIS A 150 -15.36 -5.49 -7.37
CA HIS A 150 -16.26 -5.18 -6.27
C HIS A 150 -15.69 -4.05 -5.41
N ASP A 151 -14.38 -4.04 -5.14
CA ASP A 151 -13.72 -2.95 -4.42
C ASP A 151 -13.80 -1.61 -5.16
N VAL A 152 -13.71 -1.64 -6.49
CA VAL A 152 -13.96 -0.48 -7.34
C VAL A 152 -15.39 0.04 -7.16
N HIS A 153 -16.38 -0.86 -7.14
CA HIS A 153 -17.78 -0.51 -6.95
C HIS A 153 -18.04 0.11 -5.57
N THR A 154 -17.52 -0.53 -4.51
CA THR A 154 -17.61 0.00 -3.13
C THR A 154 -16.94 1.36 -2.98
N LEU A 155 -15.76 1.56 -3.60
CA LEU A 155 -15.10 2.87 -3.60
C LEU A 155 -15.94 3.94 -4.30
N ALA A 156 -16.59 3.58 -5.42
CA ALA A 156 -17.46 4.49 -6.15
C ALA A 156 -18.69 4.89 -5.30
N ALA A 157 -19.31 3.95 -4.60
CA ALA A 157 -20.39 4.21 -3.65
C ALA A 157 -19.94 5.17 -2.54
N MET A 158 -18.80 4.90 -1.89
CA MET A 158 -18.24 5.78 -0.87
C MET A 158 -17.98 7.20 -1.40
N ARG A 159 -17.46 7.33 -2.63
CA ARG A 159 -17.22 8.65 -3.26
C ARG A 159 -18.50 9.41 -3.53
N ARG A 160 -19.57 8.74 -4.00
CA ARG A 160 -20.89 9.35 -4.18
C ARG A 160 -21.45 9.85 -2.85
N LEU A 161 -21.42 9.02 -1.81
CA LEU A 161 -21.88 9.41 -0.48
C LEU A 161 -21.07 10.60 0.09
N ARG A 162 -19.75 10.64 -0.12
CA ARG A 162 -18.95 11.81 0.27
C ARG A 162 -19.30 13.07 -0.51
N ALA A 163 -19.62 12.93 -1.80
CA ALA A 163 -20.09 14.04 -2.62
C ALA A 163 -21.47 14.54 -2.16
N ASP A 164 -22.32 13.65 -1.63
CA ASP A 164 -23.59 13.98 -0.98
C ASP A 164 -23.41 14.64 0.42
N GLY A 165 -22.16 14.81 0.89
CA GLY A 165 -21.82 15.52 2.12
C GLY A 165 -21.65 14.64 3.36
N PHE A 166 -21.70 13.31 3.23
CA PHE A 166 -21.49 12.41 4.36
C PHE A 166 -20.02 12.37 4.77
N GLY A 167 -19.75 12.86 5.99
CA GLY A 167 -18.43 12.78 6.60
C GLY A 167 -18.08 11.35 7.05
N GLU A 168 -16.80 11.11 7.28
CA GLU A 168 -16.24 9.80 7.68
C GLU A 168 -16.97 9.14 8.85
N ARG A 169 -17.21 9.89 9.95
CA ARG A 169 -17.96 9.36 11.11
C ARG A 169 -19.40 8.99 10.77
N MET A 170 -20.03 9.69 9.82
CA MET A 170 -21.38 9.35 9.37
C MET A 170 -21.35 8.07 8.54
N LEU A 171 -20.39 7.95 7.63
CA LEU A 171 -20.23 6.76 6.79
C LEU A 171 -19.98 5.49 7.62
N ALA A 172 -19.32 5.61 8.78
CA ALA A 172 -19.09 4.48 9.68
C ALA A 172 -20.37 3.98 10.38
N ALA A 173 -21.45 4.76 10.39
CA ALA A 173 -22.72 4.34 11.00
C ALA A 173 -23.44 3.30 10.14
N SER A 174 -24.13 2.37 10.80
CA SER A 174 -24.90 1.29 10.14
C SER A 174 -26.05 1.79 9.27
N ALA A 175 -26.53 3.01 9.50
CA ALA A 175 -27.59 3.62 8.71
C ALA A 175 -27.30 5.10 8.42
N PRO A 176 -27.78 5.64 7.28
CA PRO A 176 -27.64 7.05 6.97
C PRO A 176 -28.45 7.89 7.95
N GLN A 177 -27.89 9.02 8.36
CA GLN A 177 -28.60 9.96 9.21
C GLN A 177 -29.77 10.59 8.45
N PHE A 178 -31.00 10.32 8.89
CA PHE A 178 -32.23 10.81 8.24
C PHE A 178 -32.21 12.35 8.04
N ALA A 179 -31.71 13.09 9.02
CA ALA A 179 -31.59 14.54 8.95
C ALA A 179 -30.74 15.03 7.76
N MET A 180 -29.75 14.24 7.34
CA MET A 180 -28.92 14.55 6.17
C MET A 180 -29.59 14.07 4.88
N MET A 181 -30.15 12.86 4.89
CA MET A 181 -30.88 12.30 3.76
C MET A 181 -32.04 13.20 3.30
N ARG A 182 -32.77 13.81 4.24
CA ARG A 182 -33.89 14.73 3.95
C ARG A 182 -33.47 16.03 3.23
N ARG A 183 -32.19 16.38 3.24
CA ARG A 183 -31.66 17.55 2.52
C ARG A 183 -31.36 17.27 1.05
N LEU A 184 -31.36 16.00 0.65
CA LEU A 184 -31.12 15.57 -0.72
C LEU A 184 -32.43 15.46 -1.50
N PRO A 185 -32.38 15.62 -2.84
CA PRO A 185 -33.55 15.36 -3.69
C PRO A 185 -34.12 13.96 -3.47
N ALA A 186 -35.45 13.83 -3.43
CA ALA A 186 -36.11 12.54 -3.17
C ALA A 186 -35.68 11.43 -4.16
N ALA A 187 -35.42 11.80 -5.42
CA ALA A 187 -34.92 10.88 -6.44
C ALA A 187 -33.56 10.23 -6.10
N ARG A 188 -32.77 10.84 -5.19
CA ARG A 188 -31.47 10.31 -4.77
C ARG A 188 -31.58 9.25 -3.67
N TRP A 189 -32.72 9.15 -2.98
CA TRP A 189 -32.84 8.35 -1.75
C TRP A 189 -32.59 6.85 -1.98
N THR A 190 -33.18 6.27 -3.03
CA THR A 190 -32.98 4.85 -3.35
C THR A 190 -31.50 4.53 -3.59
N GLY A 191 -30.85 5.27 -4.49
CA GLY A 191 -29.43 5.07 -4.78
C GLY A 191 -28.51 5.37 -3.59
N LEU A 192 -28.91 6.26 -2.68
CA LEU A 192 -28.15 6.50 -1.44
C LEU A 192 -28.20 5.30 -0.51
N LEU A 193 -29.38 4.67 -0.36
CA LEU A 193 -29.54 3.49 0.48
C LEU A 193 -28.77 2.29 -0.09
N GLU A 194 -28.79 2.12 -1.42
CA GLU A 194 -27.97 1.13 -2.13
C GLU A 194 -26.47 1.37 -1.91
N ASP A 195 -26.02 2.62 -2.11
CA ASP A 195 -24.62 3.00 -1.85
C ASP A 195 -24.22 2.78 -0.38
N TRP A 196 -25.17 2.96 0.56
CA TRP A 196 -24.90 2.78 1.99
C TRP A 196 -24.73 1.33 2.40
N ALA A 197 -25.56 0.45 1.83
CA ALA A 197 -25.50 -1.00 2.03
C ALA A 197 -24.21 -1.59 1.43
N GLU A 198 -23.78 -1.07 0.29
CA GLU A 198 -22.51 -1.47 -0.34
C GLU A 198 -21.29 -1.29 0.58
N LEU A 199 -21.33 -0.34 1.53
CA LEU A 199 -20.25 -0.10 2.48
C LEU A 199 -20.16 -1.12 3.63
N ASP A 200 -21.19 -1.94 3.87
CA ASP A 200 -21.26 -2.80 5.06
C ASP A 200 -20.07 -3.75 5.17
N ARG A 201 -19.66 -4.34 4.05
CA ARG A 201 -18.50 -5.24 4.00
C ARG A 201 -17.19 -4.56 4.40
N TRP A 202 -17.03 -3.27 4.06
CA TRP A 202 -15.84 -2.52 4.42
C TRP A 202 -15.87 -2.07 5.88
N ARG A 203 -17.05 -1.71 6.42
CA ARG A 203 -17.17 -1.37 7.85
C ARG A 203 -16.70 -2.50 8.77
N ALA A 204 -16.89 -3.76 8.35
CA ALA A 204 -16.41 -4.94 9.06
C ALA A 204 -14.95 -5.34 8.73
N ALA A 205 -14.30 -4.67 7.78
CA ALA A 205 -12.96 -5.00 7.27
C ALA A 205 -12.06 -3.75 7.31
N PRO A 206 -11.45 -3.43 8.47
CA PRO A 206 -10.76 -2.15 8.69
C PRO A 206 -9.73 -1.75 7.62
N PRO A 207 -8.88 -2.66 7.07
CA PRO A 207 -7.92 -2.27 6.03
C PRO A 207 -8.58 -1.71 4.76
N TRP A 208 -9.72 -2.29 4.36
CA TRP A 208 -10.49 -1.79 3.22
C TRP A 208 -11.18 -0.47 3.55
N TRP A 209 -11.72 -0.33 4.77
CA TRP A 209 -12.34 0.90 5.25
C TRP A 209 -11.38 2.08 5.19
N GLU A 210 -10.20 1.94 5.83
CA GLU A 210 -9.17 2.97 5.89
C GLU A 210 -8.64 3.34 4.51
N LEU A 211 -8.38 2.34 3.66
CA LEU A 211 -8.00 2.55 2.28
C LEU A 211 -9.08 3.33 1.51
N GLY A 212 -10.35 2.95 1.69
CA GLY A 212 -11.51 3.61 1.11
C GLY A 212 -11.61 5.07 1.52
N LEU A 213 -11.47 5.38 2.82
CA LEU A 213 -11.47 6.74 3.34
C LEU A 213 -10.34 7.58 2.76
N ARG A 214 -9.13 7.00 2.70
CA ARG A 214 -7.94 7.67 2.15
C ARG A 214 -8.08 7.94 0.66
N ALA A 215 -8.65 7.01 -0.10
CA ALA A 215 -8.83 7.09 -1.56
C ALA A 215 -10.05 7.93 -1.98
N SER A 216 -11.06 8.04 -1.12
CA SER A 216 -12.28 8.83 -1.38
C SER A 216 -12.18 10.28 -0.90
N SER A 217 -11.07 10.64 -0.24
CA SER A 217 -10.82 12.00 0.24
C SER A 217 -10.54 12.97 -0.91
N SER A 218 -11.45 13.92 -1.11
CA SER A 218 -11.29 15.09 -1.97
C SER A 218 -10.45 16.16 -1.27
N ASN A 219 -9.12 15.99 -1.25
CA ASN A 219 -8.13 17.00 -0.82
C ASN A 219 -8.58 17.95 0.33
N ARG A 220 -8.68 17.43 1.56
CA ARG A 220 -8.44 18.29 2.72
C ARG A 220 -6.92 18.40 2.84
N LYS A 221 -6.37 19.63 2.88
CA LYS A 221 -4.92 19.89 3.01
C LYS A 221 -4.29 18.84 3.94
N GLU A 222 -3.39 18.02 3.39
CA GLU A 222 -2.56 17.17 4.23
C GLU A 222 -1.68 18.09 5.08
N PRO A 223 -1.60 17.89 6.40
CA PRO A 223 -0.69 18.63 7.24
C PRO A 223 0.77 18.35 6.88
#